data_AF-A0A1F8QNK0-F1
#
_entry.id   AF-A0A1F8QNK0-F1
#
_cell.length_a   1.000
_cell.length_b   1.000
_cell.length_c   1.000
_cell.angle_alpha   90.00
_cell.angle_beta   90.00
_cell.angle_gamma   90.00
#
_symmetry.space_group_name_H-M   'P 1'
#
loop_
_entity.id
_entity.type
_entity.pdbx_description
1 polymer ?
#
loop_
_entity_poly.entity_id
_entity_poly.type
_entity_poly.pdbx_seq_one_letter_code
_entity_poly.pdbx_strand_id
1 'polypeptide(L)'
;MIATRHFRRNYIGGWLNGAFFGFVESVVSPYLVISVFISALGGSNFLVGLVPALYIGGWFLPQFLISHRLQRMPLKKKLYDIGMTIRLVC
;
A
#
# COMPACT_ATOMS: atom_id res chain seq x y z
N MET A 1 -2.13 23.82 15.68
CA MET A 1 -3.21 22.83 15.90
C MET A 1 -4.46 23.28 15.13
N ILE A 2 -4.70 22.76 13.92
CA ILE A 2 -5.86 23.16 13.07
C ILE A 2 -6.96 22.07 13.07
N ALA A 3 -6.78 20.98 13.83
CA ALA A 3 -7.54 19.74 13.66
C ALA A 3 -8.90 19.65 14.40
N THR A 4 -9.25 20.59 15.27
CA THR A 4 -10.37 20.39 16.23
C THR A 4 -11.76 20.63 15.63
N ARG A 5 -11.92 21.51 14.63
CA ARG A 5 -13.27 21.90 14.14
C ARG A 5 -13.98 20.82 13.32
N HIS A 6 -13.25 19.88 12.71
CA HIS A 6 -13.82 18.81 11.87
C HIS A 6 -13.31 17.41 12.22
N PHE A 7 -12.78 17.21 13.43
CA PHE A 7 -12.13 15.96 13.83
C PHE A 7 -13.00 14.72 13.55
N ARG A 8 -14.28 14.72 13.93
CA ARG A 8 -15.22 13.60 13.68
C ARG A 8 -15.43 13.32 12.19
N ARG A 9 -15.62 14.37 11.38
CA ARG A 9 -15.83 14.22 9.93
C ARG A 9 -14.56 13.74 9.22
N ASN A 10 -13.40 14.26 9.62
CA ASN A 10 -12.12 13.84 9.08
C ASN A 10 -11.76 12.41 9.49
N TYR A 11 -12.10 12.03 10.73
CA TYR A 11 -11.94 10.67 11.24
C TYR A 11 -12.83 9.67 10.48
N ILE A 12 -14.11 9.97 10.32
CA ILE A 12 -15.04 9.13 9.55
C ILE A 12 -14.60 9.05 8.08
N GLY A 13 -14.18 10.18 7.49
CA GLY A 13 -13.65 10.20 6.12
C GLY A 13 -12.39 9.34 5.96
N GLY A 14 -11.44 9.41 6.90
CA GLY A 14 -10.26 8.57 6.90
C GLY A 14 -10.58 7.09 7.08
N TRP A 15 -11.52 6.76 7.96
CA TRP A 15 -11.99 5.40 8.19
C TRP A 15 -12.68 4.83 6.95
N LEU A 16 -13.61 5.58 6.33
CA LEU A 16 -14.26 5.18 5.09
C LEU A 16 -13.26 5.00 3.95
N ASN A 17 -12.32 5.92 3.79
CA ASN A 17 -11.28 5.81 2.78
C ASN A 17 -10.44 4.53 2.97
N GLY A 18 -10.06 4.21 4.21
CA GLY A 18 -9.37 2.96 4.53
C GLY A 18 -10.21 1.72 4.21
N ALA A 19 -11.50 1.73 4.57
CA ALA A 19 -12.43 0.64 4.30
C ALA A 19 -12.63 0.40 2.79
N PHE A 20 -12.89 1.46 2.02
CA PHE A 20 -13.03 1.37 0.57
C PHE A 20 -11.74 0.93 -0.12
N PHE A 21 -10.60 1.48 0.29
CA PHE A 21 -9.32 1.09 -0.28
C PHE A 21 -9.02 -0.39 -0.02
N GLY A 22 -9.19 -0.86 1.22
CA GLY A 22 -9.01 -2.28 1.56
C GLY A 22 -9.99 -3.20 0.82
N PHE A 23 -11.24 -2.75 0.64
CA PHE A 23 -12.25 -3.49 -0.12
C PHE A 23 -11.86 -3.63 -1.59
N VAL A 24 -11.50 -2.52 -2.26
CA VAL A 24 -11.07 -2.54 -3.66
C VAL A 24 -9.81 -3.40 -3.83
N GLU A 25 -8.85 -3.28 -2.91
CA GLU A 25 -7.62 -4.08 -2.94
C GLU A 25 -7.91 -5.58 -2.79
N SER A 26 -8.88 -5.96 -1.95
CA SER A 26 -9.32 -7.34 -1.79
C SER A 26 -10.08 -7.88 -3.01
N VAL A 27 -10.90 -7.04 -3.66
CA VAL A 27 -11.70 -7.42 -4.83
C VAL A 27 -10.81 -7.57 -6.08
N VAL A 28 -9.87 -6.65 -6.30
CA VAL A 28 -8.95 -6.71 -7.45
C VAL A 28 -7.86 -7.74 -7.22
N SER A 29 -7.39 -7.86 -5.97
CA SER A 29 -6.32 -8.75 -5.51
C SER A 29 -5.23 -8.99 -6.57
N PRO A 30 -4.33 -8.00 -6.78
CA PRO A 30 -3.37 -8.02 -7.88
C PRO A 30 -2.50 -9.29 -7.91
N TYR A 31 -2.15 -9.80 -6.73
CA TYR A 31 -1.36 -11.02 -6.59
C TYR A 31 -2.12 -12.29 -6.99
N LEU A 32 -3.45 -12.35 -6.84
CA LEU A 32 -4.25 -13.47 -7.35
C LEU A 32 -4.29 -13.46 -8.87
N VAL A 33 -4.50 -12.30 -9.48
CA VAL A 33 -4.49 -12.15 -10.95
C VAL A 33 -3.15 -12.57 -11.53
N ILE A 34 -2.04 -12.10 -10.95
CA ILE A 34 -0.68 -12.47 -11.37
C ILE A 34 -0.41 -13.97 -11.17
N SER A 35 -0.85 -14.54 -10.04
CA SER A 35 -0.69 -15.97 -9.74
C SER A 35 -1.40 -16.86 -10.75
N VAL A 36 -2.65 -16.53 -11.08
CA VAL A 36 -3.44 -17.25 -12.10
C VAL A 36 -2.82 -17.10 -13.49
N PHE A 37 -2.32 -15.91 -13.83
CA PHE A 37 -1.64 -15.67 -15.10
C PHE A 37 -0.35 -16.51 -15.25
N ILE A 38 0.48 -16.56 -14.20
CA ILE A 38 1.69 -17.40 -14.18
C ILE A 38 1.33 -18.88 -14.30
N SER A 39 0.28 -19.33 -13.62
CA SER A 39 -0.20 -20.71 -13.72
C SER A 39 -0.70 -21.04 -15.14
N ALA A 40 -1.44 -20.12 -15.77
CA ALA A 40 -1.93 -20.29 -17.14
C ALA A 40 -0.82 -20.33 -18.20
N LEU A 41 0.33 -19.68 -17.94
CA LEU A 41 1.52 -19.74 -18.77
C LEU A 41 2.39 -21.00 -18.55
N GLY A 42 1.96 -21.93 -17.69
CA GLY A 42 2.72 -23.14 -17.35
C GLY A 42 3.83 -22.90 -16.32
N GLY A 43 3.75 -21.82 -15.56
CA GLY A 43 4.69 -21.53 -14.46
C GLY A 43 4.61 -22.57 -13.34
N SER A 44 5.71 -22.77 -12.62
CA SER A 44 5.79 -23.75 -11.54
C SER A 44 4.99 -23.31 -10.30
N ASN A 45 4.49 -24.28 -9.52
CA ASN A 45 3.81 -24.02 -8.24
C ASN A 45 4.69 -23.23 -7.25
N PHE A 46 6.03 -23.37 -7.37
CA PHE A 46 6.98 -22.59 -6.60
C PHE A 46 6.89 -21.10 -6.93
N LEU A 47 6.85 -20.72 -8.22
CA LEU A 47 6.72 -19.33 -8.64
C LEU A 47 5.38 -18.74 -8.21
N VAL A 48 4.29 -19.50 -8.34
CA VAL A 48 2.95 -19.08 -7.90
C VAL A 48 2.92 -18.80 -6.40
N GLY A 49 3.52 -19.67 -5.58
CA GLY A 49 3.64 -19.44 -4.13
C GLY A 49 4.54 -18.25 -3.75
N LEU A 50 5.47 -17.86 -4.63
CA LEU A 50 6.43 -16.79 -4.39
C LEU A 50 5.86 -15.40 -4.69
N VAL A 51 4.84 -15.30 -5.57
CA VAL A 51 4.13 -14.06 -5.92
C VAL A 51 3.64 -13.27 -4.70
N PRO A 52 2.83 -13.85 -3.77
CA PRO A 52 2.35 -13.10 -2.61
C PRO A 52 3.49 -12.64 -1.69
N ALA A 53 4.55 -13.45 -1.56
CA ALA A 53 5.72 -13.09 -0.77
C ALA A 53 6.49 -11.89 -1.38
N LEU A 54 6.66 -11.86 -2.69
CA LEU A 54 7.26 -10.72 -3.38
C LEU A 54 6.37 -9.48 -3.37
N TYR A 55 5.06 -9.65 -3.49
CA TYR A 55 4.11 -8.54 -3.46
C TYR A 55 4.12 -7.85 -2.08
N ILE A 56 3.94 -8.63 -1.01
CA ILE A 56 3.98 -8.13 0.37
C ILE A 56 5.39 -7.61 0.69
N GLY A 57 6.43 -8.38 0.36
CA GLY A 57 7.82 -7.99 0.59
C GLY A 57 8.16 -6.68 -0.11
N GLY A 58 7.86 -6.55 -1.40
CA GLY A 58 8.07 -5.34 -2.19
C GLY A 58 7.28 -4.14 -1.67
N TRP A 59 6.11 -4.37 -1.07
CA TRP A 59 5.35 -3.34 -0.38
C TRP A 59 6.00 -2.86 0.93
N PHE A 60 6.57 -3.79 1.72
CA PHE A 60 7.19 -3.48 3.01
C PHE A 60 8.66 -3.05 2.91
N LEU A 61 9.36 -3.38 1.83
CA LEU A 61 10.78 -3.09 1.67
C LEU A 61 11.12 -1.58 1.66
N PRO A 62 10.45 -0.72 0.88
CA PRO A 62 10.79 0.69 0.82
C PRO A 62 10.52 1.40 2.16
N GLN A 63 9.39 1.08 2.79
CA GLN A 63 9.04 1.63 4.09
C GLN A 63 10.01 1.16 5.18
N PHE A 64 10.47 -0.10 5.13
CA PHE A 64 11.46 -0.61 6.07
C PHE A 64 12.80 0.15 5.96
N LEU A 65 13.32 0.32 4.74
CA LEU A 65 14.59 1.00 4.48
C LEU A 65 14.53 2.50 4.86
N ILE A 66 13.40 3.15 4.57
CA ILE A 66 13.25 4.60 4.79
C ILE A 66 12.79 4.93 6.22
N SER A 67 12.20 3.97 6.96
CA SER A 67 11.61 4.18 8.30
C SER A 67 12.54 4.87 9.29
N HIS A 68 13.80 4.43 9.37
CA HIS A 68 14.80 4.98 10.29
C HIS A 68 15.13 6.45 9.98
N ARG A 69 15.20 6.79 8.68
CA ARG A 69 15.43 8.16 8.23
C ARG A 69 14.19 9.02 8.46
N LEU A 70 13.01 8.44 8.26
CA LEU A 70 11.72 9.11 8.44
C LEU A 70 11.45 9.53 9.88
N GLN A 71 11.78 8.67 10.85
CA GLN A 71 11.57 8.94 12.28
C GLN A 71 12.37 10.15 12.79
N ARG A 72 13.52 10.43 12.16
CA ARG A 72 14.40 11.54 12.53
C ARG A 72 14.04 12.86 11.83
N MET A 73 13.08 12.87 10.89
CA MET A 73 12.70 14.08 10.16
C MET A 73 11.65 14.91 10.93
N PRO A 74 11.87 16.24 11.09
CA PRO A 74 10.95 17.12 11.82
C PRO A 74 9.65 17.40 11.06
N LEU A 75 9.64 17.25 9.72
CA LEU A 75 8.47 17.48 8.86
C LEU A 75 8.22 16.28 7.95
N LYS A 76 7.22 15.47 8.30
CA LYS A 76 6.83 14.24 7.57
C LYS A 76 6.01 14.50 6.30
N LYS A 77 5.56 15.75 6.11
CA LYS A 77 4.65 16.15 5.02
C LYS A 77 5.26 15.94 3.62
N LYS A 78 6.52 16.33 3.41
CA LYS A 78 7.17 16.19 2.09
C LYS A 78 7.28 14.74 1.63
N LEU A 79 7.57 13.81 2.53
CA LEU A 79 7.66 12.41 2.15
C LEU A 79 6.29 11.75 1.95
N TYR A 80 5.28 12.20 2.69
CA TYR A 80 3.89 11.78 2.47
C TYR A 80 3.41 12.21 1.07
N ASP A 81 3.68 13.45 0.66
CA ASP A 81 3.30 13.96 -0.65
C ASP A 81 4.03 13.20 -1.79
N ILE A 82 5.32 12.89 -1.63
CA ILE A 82 6.08 12.07 -2.59
C ILE A 82 5.52 10.65 -2.66
N GLY A 83 5.28 10.00 -1.52
CA GLY A 83 4.72 8.65 -1.46
C GLY A 83 3.32 8.58 -2.08
N MET A 84 2.49 9.60 -1.88
CA MET A 84 1.18 9.73 -2.50
C MET A 84 1.26 9.97 -4.01
N THR A 85 2.23 10.78 -4.46
CA THR A 85 2.46 11.02 -5.90
C THR A 85 2.91 9.75 -6.60
N ILE A 86 3.84 8.99 -6.00
CA ILE A 86 4.30 7.70 -6.55
C ILE A 86 3.12 6.71 -6.66
N ARG A 87 2.27 6.65 -5.64
CA ARG A 87 1.05 5.80 -5.63
C ARG A 87 -0.03 6.20 -6.62
N LEU A 88 -0.06 7.46 -7.04
CA LEU A 88 -1.03 7.96 -8.02
C LEU A 88 -0.57 7.72 -9.46
N VAL A 89 0.74 7.66 -9.67
CA VAL A 89 1.36 7.53 -10.99
C VAL A 89 1.64 6.05 -11.36
N CYS A 90 1.85 5.19 -10.36
CA CYS A 90 2.12 3.76 -10.53
C CYS A 90 0.91 2.92 -10.12
#